data_AF-A0A3C0GUC9-F1
#
_entry.id   AF-A0A3C0GUC9-F1
#
_cell.length_a   1.000
_cell.length_b   1.000
_cell.length_c   1.000
_cell.angle_alpha   90.00
_cell.angle_beta   90.00
_cell.angle_gamma   90.00
#
_symmetry.space_group_name_H-M   'P 1'
#
loop_
_entity.id
_entity.type
_entity.pdbx_description
1 polymer ?
#
loop_
_entity_poly.entity_id
_entity_poly.type
_entity_poly.pdbx_seq_one_letter_code
_entity_poly.pdbx_strand_id
1 'polypeptide(L)'
;FLIAHFHNVIIGGVVFGCLAGITFWFPKAFGFTLNERWGKVSFWCWLVGFYLAFMPLYVLGFKGMTRRMNHYGVEGYQPWLIVAAIGALVIAAGISAMFIQFYVSVRDRKANMDRTGDPWNARSLEWATSSPPPFYNFATLPTITSLEQHWDDKQHGRAWQRPGHYEDIHMPRNTASGVVISVFSLVLCFALVWHMWALAVVGLVGVIATFVLRSYDRDVDYYVPAAEVKRIEEAHVAQLQGVKA
;
A
#
# COMPACT_ATOMS: atom_id res chain seq x y z
N PHE A 1 -16.77 -17.94 -19.34
CA PHE A 1 -15.41 -18.52 -19.16
C PHE A 1 -14.35 -17.44 -19.06
N LEU A 2 -14.12 -16.62 -20.10
CA LEU A 2 -13.09 -15.55 -20.11
C LEU A 2 -13.13 -14.66 -18.85
N ILE A 3 -14.32 -14.13 -18.52
CA ILE A 3 -14.52 -13.27 -17.35
C ILE A 3 -14.15 -14.02 -16.06
N ALA A 4 -14.60 -15.27 -15.90
CA ALA A 4 -14.31 -16.07 -14.72
C ALA A 4 -12.81 -16.31 -14.55
N HIS A 5 -12.10 -16.67 -15.63
CA HIS A 5 -10.65 -16.85 -15.59
C HIS A 5 -9.89 -15.57 -15.25
N PHE A 6 -10.20 -14.46 -15.92
CA PHE A 6 -9.55 -13.18 -15.66
C PHE A 6 -9.76 -12.69 -14.22
N HIS A 7 -10.97 -12.82 -13.68
CA HIS A 7 -11.24 -12.44 -12.29
C HIS A 7 -10.54 -13.38 -11.31
N ASN A 8 -10.33 -14.65 -11.66
CA ASN A 8 -9.59 -15.57 -10.81
C ASN A 8 -8.13 -15.13 -10.65
N VAL A 9 -7.46 -14.78 -11.75
CA VAL A 9 -6.06 -14.34 -11.68
C VAL A 9 -5.90 -12.95 -11.08
N ILE A 10 -6.84 -12.02 -11.32
CA ILE A 10 -6.77 -10.67 -10.73
C ILE A 10 -7.17 -10.67 -9.27
N ILE A 11 -8.30 -11.26 -8.89
CA ILE A 11 -8.73 -11.23 -7.49
C ILE A 11 -7.81 -12.13 -6.66
N GLY A 12 -7.58 -13.36 -7.11
CA GLY A 12 -6.73 -14.31 -6.39
C GLY A 12 -5.24 -13.94 -6.39
N GLY A 13 -4.73 -13.33 -7.47
CA GLY A 13 -3.32 -12.92 -7.54
C GLY A 13 -3.10 -11.49 -7.06
N VAL A 14 -3.77 -10.51 -7.70
CA VAL A 14 -3.51 -9.08 -7.46
C VAL A 14 -4.19 -8.60 -6.18
N VAL A 15 -5.52 -8.74 -6.05
CA VAL A 15 -6.25 -8.17 -4.91
C VAL A 15 -5.82 -8.83 -3.60
N PHE A 16 -5.70 -10.16 -3.57
CA PHE A 16 -5.23 -10.86 -2.37
C PHE A 16 -3.79 -10.51 -2.04
N GLY A 17 -2.92 -10.34 -3.04
CA GLY A 17 -1.56 -9.83 -2.85
C GLY A 17 -1.52 -8.42 -2.26
N CYS A 18 -2.37 -7.52 -2.75
CA CYS A 18 -2.51 -6.17 -2.21
C CYS A 18 -3.00 -6.18 -0.75
N LEU A 19 -4.01 -7.00 -0.42
CA LEU A 19 -4.53 -7.13 0.95
C LEU A 19 -3.49 -7.73 1.91
N ALA A 20 -2.72 -8.73 1.44
CA ALA A 20 -1.60 -9.28 2.18
C ALA A 20 -0.52 -8.22 2.43
N GLY A 21 -0.16 -7.44 1.40
CA GLY A 21 0.80 -6.35 1.49
C GLY A 21 0.36 -5.25 2.46
N ILE A 22 -0.92 -4.84 2.40
CA ILE A 22 -1.49 -3.89 3.37
C ILE A 22 -1.30 -4.44 4.78
N THR A 23 -1.71 -5.68 5.05
CA THR A 23 -1.61 -6.25 6.40
C THR A 23 -0.16 -6.40 6.88
N PHE A 24 0.74 -6.80 5.99
CA PHE A 24 2.15 -7.01 6.30
C PHE A 24 2.88 -5.69 6.58
N TRP A 25 2.75 -4.68 5.72
CA TRP A 25 3.47 -3.39 5.87
C TRP A 25 2.69 -2.32 6.63
N PHE A 26 1.45 -2.57 7.08
CA PHE A 26 0.68 -1.61 7.90
C PHE A 26 1.47 -1.06 9.11
N PRO A 27 2.14 -1.91 9.92
CA PRO A 27 2.89 -1.43 11.07
C PRO A 27 4.07 -0.55 10.67
N LYS A 28 4.71 -0.86 9.53
CA LYS A 28 5.83 -0.06 9.02
C LYS A 28 5.38 1.33 8.60
N ALA A 29 4.18 1.47 8.05
CA ALA A 29 3.65 2.77 7.63
C ALA A 29 3.08 3.60 8.80
N PHE A 30 2.40 2.97 9.77
CA PHE A 30 1.62 3.68 10.79
C PHE A 30 2.07 3.47 12.25
N GLY A 31 2.99 2.54 12.51
CA GLY A 31 3.55 2.25 13.83
C GLY A 31 2.70 1.34 14.72
N PHE A 32 1.65 0.69 14.21
CA PHE A 32 0.82 -0.27 14.97
C PHE A 32 0.26 -1.37 14.06
N THR A 33 -0.10 -2.52 14.65
CA THR A 33 -0.64 -3.66 13.89
C THR A 33 -2.15 -3.59 13.69
N LEU A 34 -2.62 -4.22 12.60
CA LEU A 34 -4.05 -4.35 12.34
C LEU A 34 -4.72 -5.39 13.25
N ASN A 35 -6.04 -5.26 13.43
CA ASN A 35 -6.80 -6.19 14.24
C ASN A 35 -6.91 -7.54 13.52
N GLU A 36 -6.31 -8.57 14.11
CA GLU A 36 -6.23 -9.90 13.50
C GLU A 36 -7.60 -10.58 13.35
N ARG A 37 -8.52 -10.34 14.28
CA ARG A 37 -9.86 -10.96 14.25
C ARG A 37 -10.65 -10.49 13.03
N TRP A 38 -10.72 -9.18 12.82
CA TRP A 38 -11.42 -8.62 11.66
C TRP A 38 -10.69 -8.89 10.35
N GLY A 39 -9.36 -8.97 10.36
CA GLY A 39 -8.57 -9.42 9.20
C GLY A 39 -8.94 -10.84 8.75
N LYS A 40 -9.03 -11.79 9.69
CA LYS A 40 -9.48 -13.16 9.41
C LYS A 40 -10.90 -13.23 8.89
N VAL A 41 -11.82 -12.45 9.47
CA VAL A 41 -13.22 -12.37 8.98
C VAL A 41 -13.24 -11.86 7.54
N SER A 42 -12.54 -10.76 7.25
CA SER A 42 -12.41 -10.21 5.91
C SER A 42 -11.87 -11.25 4.93
N PHE A 43 -10.77 -11.93 5.28
CA PHE A 43 -10.16 -12.98 4.47
C PHE A 43 -11.13 -14.10 4.12
N TRP A 44 -11.84 -14.67 5.11
CA TRP A 44 -12.76 -15.78 4.85
C TRP A 44 -13.97 -15.35 4.02
N CYS A 45 -14.52 -14.16 4.25
CA CYS A 45 -15.57 -13.60 3.41
C CYS A 45 -15.08 -13.39 1.97
N TRP A 46 -13.88 -12.86 1.77
CA TRP A 46 -13.27 -12.71 0.45
C TRP A 46 -13.07 -14.05 -0.25
N LEU A 47 -12.47 -15.03 0.43
CA LEU A 47 -12.18 -16.34 -0.15
C LEU A 47 -13.46 -17.08 -0.53
N VAL A 48 -14.39 -17.25 0.41
CA VAL A 48 -15.65 -17.97 0.17
C VAL A 48 -16.52 -17.23 -0.84
N GLY A 49 -16.64 -15.91 -0.68
CA GLY A 49 -17.42 -15.07 -1.60
C GLY A 49 -16.87 -15.09 -3.01
N PHE A 50 -15.54 -15.08 -3.19
CA PHE A 50 -14.89 -15.18 -4.50
C PHE A 50 -15.23 -16.50 -5.21
N TYR A 51 -15.08 -17.64 -4.53
CA TYR A 51 -15.42 -18.94 -5.13
C TYR A 51 -16.92 -19.00 -5.47
N LEU A 52 -17.79 -18.53 -4.57
CA LEU A 52 -19.24 -18.54 -4.79
C LEU A 52 -19.66 -17.60 -5.94
N ALA A 53 -18.99 -16.46 -6.10
CA ALA A 53 -19.28 -15.48 -7.14
C ALA A 53 -18.81 -15.94 -8.53
N PHE A 54 -17.60 -16.49 -8.64
CA PHE A 54 -16.94 -16.69 -9.93
C PHE A 54 -16.93 -18.15 -10.42
N MET A 55 -17.04 -19.16 -9.55
CA MET A 55 -17.13 -20.56 -10.00
C MET A 55 -18.39 -20.83 -10.85
N PRO A 56 -19.58 -20.32 -10.50
CA PRO A 56 -20.77 -20.44 -11.36
C PRO A 56 -20.56 -19.88 -12.77
N LEU A 57 -19.73 -18.84 -12.92
CA LEU A 57 -19.48 -18.19 -14.21
C LEU A 57 -18.61 -19.04 -15.15
N TYR A 58 -17.85 -20.01 -14.63
CA TYR A 58 -17.21 -21.02 -15.47
C TYR A 58 -18.27 -21.93 -16.11
N VAL A 59 -19.20 -22.44 -15.30
CA VAL A 59 -20.30 -23.30 -15.76
C VAL A 59 -21.18 -22.56 -16.77
N LEU A 60 -21.58 -21.33 -16.46
CA LEU A 60 -22.35 -20.48 -17.38
C LEU A 60 -21.59 -20.21 -18.68
N GLY A 61 -20.28 -20.04 -18.59
CA GLY A 61 -19.41 -19.94 -19.75
C GLY A 61 -19.48 -21.15 -20.68
N PHE A 62 -19.42 -22.36 -20.11
CA PHE A 62 -19.55 -23.60 -20.87
C PHE A 62 -20.98 -23.83 -21.41
N LYS A 63 -22.00 -23.32 -20.71
CA LYS A 63 -23.40 -23.31 -21.18
C LYS A 63 -23.69 -22.24 -22.23
N GLY A 64 -22.68 -21.56 -22.77
CA GLY A 64 -22.83 -20.60 -23.86
C GLY A 64 -23.26 -19.19 -23.45
N MET A 65 -23.31 -18.87 -22.14
CA MET A 65 -23.66 -17.52 -21.69
C MET A 65 -22.59 -16.51 -22.16
N THR A 66 -22.97 -15.56 -23.00
CA THR A 66 -22.06 -14.54 -23.53
C THR A 66 -21.90 -13.36 -22.56
N ARG A 67 -20.85 -12.56 -22.78
CA ARG A 67 -20.53 -11.41 -21.93
C ARG A 67 -21.42 -10.20 -22.24
N ARG A 68 -21.57 -9.30 -21.25
CA ARG A 68 -22.22 -7.98 -21.39
C ARG A 68 -23.71 -8.04 -21.77
N MET A 69 -24.39 -9.13 -21.43
CA MET A 69 -25.85 -9.21 -21.53
C MET A 69 -26.48 -8.47 -20.35
N ASN A 70 -27.48 -7.63 -20.61
CA ASN A 70 -28.32 -6.98 -19.60
C ASN A 70 -29.62 -7.75 -19.33
N HIS A 71 -30.03 -8.62 -20.26
CA HIS A 71 -31.20 -9.47 -20.17
C HIS A 71 -30.88 -10.88 -20.70
N TYR A 72 -31.51 -11.90 -20.15
CA TYR A 72 -31.36 -13.29 -20.57
C TYR A 72 -32.71 -14.00 -20.50
N GLY A 73 -33.03 -14.77 -21.55
CA GLY A 73 -34.28 -15.57 -21.63
C GLY A 73 -34.07 -17.07 -21.35
N VAL A 74 -32.85 -17.48 -21.01
CA VAL A 74 -32.52 -18.90 -20.76
C VAL A 74 -32.68 -19.18 -19.26
N GLU A 75 -33.75 -19.88 -18.89
CA GLU A 75 -34.09 -20.18 -17.49
C GLU A 75 -32.95 -20.90 -16.75
N GLY A 76 -32.21 -21.76 -17.45
CA GLY A 76 -31.08 -22.52 -16.89
C GLY A 76 -29.91 -21.67 -16.40
N TYR A 77 -29.88 -20.36 -16.68
CA TYR A 77 -28.84 -19.45 -16.18
C TYR A 77 -29.18 -18.87 -14.81
N GLN A 78 -30.47 -18.70 -14.50
CA GLN A 78 -30.95 -18.01 -13.30
C GLN A 78 -30.35 -18.58 -12.00
N PRO A 79 -30.34 -19.91 -11.74
CA PRO A 79 -29.84 -20.42 -10.47
C PRO A 79 -28.35 -20.11 -10.25
N TRP A 80 -27.54 -20.22 -11.31
CA TRP A 80 -26.10 -19.93 -11.24
C TRP A 80 -25.82 -18.45 -11.02
N LEU A 81 -26.64 -17.57 -11.61
CA LEU A 81 -26.53 -16.13 -11.39
C LEU A 81 -26.98 -15.72 -9.98
N ILE A 82 -27.99 -16.38 -9.40
CA ILE A 82 -28.38 -16.17 -8.00
C ILE A 82 -27.24 -16.57 -7.07
N VAL A 83 -26.63 -17.73 -7.27
CA VAL A 83 -25.46 -18.17 -6.49
C VAL A 83 -24.32 -17.16 -6.63
N ALA A 84 -24.03 -16.71 -7.86
CA ALA A 84 -23.01 -15.70 -8.11
C ALA A 84 -23.31 -14.37 -7.37
N ALA A 85 -24.57 -13.94 -7.34
CA ALA A 85 -25.01 -12.74 -6.63
C ALA A 85 -24.85 -12.88 -5.11
N ILE A 86 -25.17 -14.04 -4.53
CA ILE A 86 -24.92 -14.33 -3.11
C ILE A 86 -23.41 -14.25 -2.84
N GLY A 87 -22.57 -14.80 -3.72
CA GLY A 87 -21.12 -14.66 -3.61
C GLY A 87 -20.67 -13.19 -3.57
N ALA A 88 -21.24 -12.35 -4.43
CA ALA A 88 -20.96 -10.91 -4.43
C ALA A 88 -21.37 -10.21 -3.12
N LEU A 89 -22.49 -10.61 -2.50
CA LEU A 89 -22.90 -10.09 -1.19
C LEU A 89 -21.94 -10.52 -0.07
N VAL A 90 -21.42 -11.75 -0.13
CA VAL A 90 -20.41 -12.23 0.83
C VAL A 90 -19.09 -11.46 0.65
N ILE A 91 -18.69 -11.13 -0.57
CA ILE A 91 -17.54 -10.24 -0.84
C ILE A 91 -17.79 -8.84 -0.25
N ALA A 92 -18.99 -8.28 -0.42
CA ALA A 92 -19.36 -6.99 0.17
C ALA A 92 -19.26 -7.00 1.72
N ALA A 93 -19.63 -8.12 2.36
CA ALA A 93 -19.39 -8.32 3.79
C ALA A 93 -17.89 -8.36 4.13
N GLY A 94 -17.06 -8.98 3.29
CA GLY A 94 -15.60 -8.98 3.44
C GLY A 94 -14.98 -7.58 3.35
N ILE A 95 -15.41 -6.78 2.36
CA ILE A 95 -15.02 -5.37 2.24
C ILE A 95 -15.45 -4.57 3.48
N SER A 96 -16.67 -4.79 3.97
CA SER A 96 -17.17 -4.13 5.17
C SER A 96 -16.34 -4.51 6.41
N ALA A 97 -16.00 -5.79 6.56
CA ALA A 97 -15.12 -6.28 7.63
C ALA A 97 -13.72 -5.64 7.57
N MET A 98 -13.17 -5.39 6.38
CA MET A 98 -11.91 -4.67 6.19
C MET A 98 -11.99 -3.21 6.68
N PHE A 99 -13.06 -2.48 6.36
CA PHE A 99 -13.24 -1.12 6.88
C PHE A 99 -13.41 -1.09 8.40
N ILE A 100 -14.13 -2.07 8.96
CA ILE A 100 -14.25 -2.23 10.41
C ILE A 100 -12.88 -2.55 11.03
N GLN A 101 -12.06 -3.39 10.39
CA GLN A 101 -10.69 -3.68 10.80
C GLN A 101 -9.88 -2.38 10.93
N PHE A 102 -9.88 -1.54 9.90
CA PHE A 102 -9.16 -0.27 9.92
C PHE A 102 -9.66 0.66 11.03
N TYR A 103 -10.97 0.80 11.18
CA TYR A 103 -11.57 1.63 12.23
C TYR A 103 -11.16 1.18 13.63
N VAL A 104 -11.32 -0.11 13.94
CA VAL A 104 -10.98 -0.68 15.26
C VAL A 104 -9.48 -0.57 15.52
N SER A 105 -8.64 -0.82 14.52
CA SER A 105 -7.19 -0.69 14.64
C SER A 105 -6.74 0.73 14.93
N VAL A 106 -7.33 1.73 14.27
CA VAL A 106 -7.01 3.15 14.52
C VAL A 106 -7.50 3.58 15.91
N ARG A 107 -8.71 3.16 16.31
CA ARG A 107 -9.28 3.45 17.63
C ARG A 107 -8.40 2.90 18.76
N ASP A 108 -7.96 1.64 18.63
CA ASP A 108 -7.24 0.91 19.67
C ASP A 108 -5.70 0.94 19.45
N ARG A 109 -5.20 1.86 18.62
CA ARG A 109 -3.79 1.92 18.17
C ARG A 109 -2.75 1.83 19.29
N LYS A 110 -3.05 2.43 20.45
CA LYS A 110 -2.13 2.46 21.60
C LYS A 110 -1.85 1.06 22.18
N ALA A 111 -2.79 0.14 22.05
CA ALA A 111 -2.65 -1.24 22.54
C ALA A 111 -1.77 -2.10 21.62
N ASN A 112 -1.70 -1.75 20.33
CA ASN A 112 -1.08 -2.57 19.28
C ASN A 112 0.14 -1.90 18.64
N MET A 113 0.79 -0.98 19.36
CA MET A 113 1.96 -0.25 18.87
C MET A 113 3.13 -1.20 18.61
N ASP A 114 3.73 -1.08 17.43
CA ASP A 114 5.02 -1.68 17.15
C ASP A 114 6.10 -0.85 17.87
N ARG A 115 6.78 -1.48 18.83
CA ARG A 115 7.84 -0.85 19.62
C ARG A 115 9.24 -1.25 19.18
N THR A 116 9.36 -2.26 18.33
CA THR A 116 10.65 -2.80 17.90
C THR A 116 11.02 -2.34 16.50
N GLY A 117 10.04 -2.03 15.65
CA GLY A 117 10.27 -1.84 14.22
C GLY A 117 10.16 -3.15 13.43
N ASP A 118 10.02 -4.28 14.11
CA ASP A 118 9.90 -5.64 13.56
C ASP A 118 8.84 -6.45 14.35
N PRO A 119 7.55 -6.27 14.05
CA PRO A 119 6.46 -6.95 14.75
C PRO A 119 6.27 -8.40 14.27
N TRP A 120 6.87 -8.76 13.13
CA TRP A 120 6.69 -10.06 12.49
C TRP A 120 7.91 -10.98 12.64
N ASN A 121 9.00 -10.49 13.24
CA ASN A 121 10.30 -11.13 13.17
C ASN A 121 10.67 -11.43 11.69
N ALA A 122 10.63 -10.40 10.85
CA ALA A 122 10.82 -10.50 9.41
C ALA A 122 12.31 -10.44 9.00
N ARG A 123 12.60 -10.69 7.72
CA ARG A 123 13.98 -10.98 7.26
C ARG A 123 14.67 -9.85 6.52
N SER A 124 13.89 -8.95 5.95
CA SER A 124 14.34 -7.91 5.04
C SER A 124 14.67 -6.60 5.77
N LEU A 125 15.41 -5.72 5.10
CA LEU A 125 15.99 -4.51 5.71
C LEU A 125 14.96 -3.47 6.15
N GLU A 126 13.76 -3.44 5.59
CA GLU A 126 12.74 -2.50 6.04
C GLU A 126 12.37 -2.72 7.52
N TRP A 127 12.52 -3.95 8.00
CA TRP A 127 12.31 -4.32 9.41
C TRP A 127 13.53 -4.05 10.29
N ALA A 128 14.64 -3.60 9.69
CA ALA A 128 15.82 -3.08 10.36
C ALA A 128 15.71 -1.57 10.69
N THR A 129 14.52 -0.98 10.61
CA THR A 129 14.26 0.43 10.92
C THR A 129 13.11 0.56 11.91
N SER A 130 12.93 1.75 12.50
CA SER A 130 11.77 2.03 13.34
C SER A 130 10.44 1.91 12.58
N SER A 131 9.33 1.85 13.32
CA SER A 131 7.98 1.85 12.76
C SER A 131 7.17 3.00 13.37
N PRO A 132 6.83 4.05 12.61
CA PRO A 132 7.25 4.32 11.23
C PRO A 132 8.75 4.64 11.10
N PRO A 133 9.35 4.48 9.91
CA PRO A 133 10.76 4.81 9.67
C PRO A 133 10.98 6.33 9.75
N PRO A 134 12.20 6.78 10.07
CA PRO A 134 12.56 8.19 9.96
C PRO A 134 12.50 8.62 8.49
N PHE A 135 12.35 9.92 8.24
CA PHE A 135 12.20 10.45 6.89
C PHE A 135 13.41 10.23 5.96
N TYR A 136 14.58 9.87 6.53
CA TYR A 136 15.80 9.50 5.81
C TYR A 136 16.00 7.97 5.68
N ASN A 137 15.07 7.14 6.19
CA ASN A 137 15.13 5.69 6.29
C ASN A 137 16.28 5.15 7.17
N PHE A 138 17.52 5.19 6.69
CA PHE A 138 18.70 4.68 7.38
C PHE A 138 19.69 5.81 7.66
N ALA A 139 20.11 5.97 8.92
CA ALA A 139 21.12 6.96 9.30
C ALA A 139 22.51 6.63 8.73
N THR A 140 22.83 5.35 8.62
CA THR A 140 24.05 4.84 7.99
C THR A 140 23.69 3.75 7.00
N LEU A 141 24.29 3.76 5.82
CA LEU A 141 24.01 2.76 4.79
C LEU A 141 24.38 1.34 5.30
N PRO A 142 23.46 0.37 5.23
CA PRO A 142 23.75 -0.99 5.65
C PRO A 142 24.73 -1.67 4.68
N THR A 143 25.74 -2.34 5.23
CA THR A 143 26.66 -3.17 4.44
C THR A 143 26.01 -4.52 4.14
N ILE A 144 25.82 -4.84 2.86
CA ILE A 144 25.17 -6.08 2.44
C ILE A 144 26.21 -7.14 2.13
N THR A 145 26.21 -8.22 2.91
CA THR A 145 27.12 -9.37 2.76
C THR A 145 26.37 -10.68 2.51
N SER A 146 25.04 -10.68 2.68
CA SER A 146 24.18 -11.83 2.42
C SER A 146 22.85 -11.44 1.79
N LEU A 147 22.11 -12.45 1.32
CA LEU A 147 20.79 -12.25 0.70
C LEU A 147 19.75 -11.69 1.69
N GLU A 148 19.82 -12.11 2.95
CA GLU A 148 18.90 -11.73 4.02
C GLU A 148 19.68 -11.02 5.16
N GLN A 149 20.32 -9.89 4.83
CA GLN A 149 21.25 -9.19 5.74
C GLN A 149 20.68 -8.94 7.13
N HIS A 150 19.42 -8.47 7.24
CA HIS A 150 18.80 -8.22 8.55
C HIS A 150 18.58 -9.51 9.36
N TRP A 151 18.27 -10.64 8.70
CA TRP A 151 18.13 -11.93 9.35
C TRP A 151 19.46 -12.44 9.91
N ASP A 152 20.52 -12.36 9.10
CA ASP A 152 21.85 -12.76 9.53
C ASP A 152 22.38 -11.90 10.67
N ASP A 153 22.12 -10.60 10.63
CA ASP A 153 22.47 -9.70 11.72
C ASP A 153 21.72 -10.03 13.01
N LYS A 154 20.46 -10.47 12.93
CA LYS A 154 19.73 -10.97 14.11
C LYS A 154 20.35 -12.23 14.68
N GLN A 155 20.71 -13.20 13.84
CA GLN A 155 21.30 -14.47 14.29
C GLN A 155 22.67 -14.29 14.95
N HIS A 156 23.47 -13.34 14.47
CA HIS A 156 24.80 -13.06 15.00
C HIS A 156 24.83 -11.94 16.05
N GLY A 157 23.67 -11.46 16.52
CA GLY A 157 23.58 -10.41 17.54
C GLY A 157 24.09 -9.03 17.08
N ARG A 158 24.12 -8.78 15.77
CA ARG A 158 24.50 -7.50 15.16
C ARG A 158 23.29 -6.63 14.76
N ALA A 159 22.08 -7.19 14.81
CA ALA A 159 20.87 -6.40 14.60
C ALA A 159 20.77 -5.35 15.71
N TRP A 160 20.72 -4.07 15.33
CA TRP A 160 20.59 -2.91 16.22
C TRP A 160 21.88 -2.42 16.88
N GLN A 161 23.01 -2.54 16.18
CA GLN A 161 24.26 -1.89 16.59
C GLN A 161 24.21 -0.37 16.41
N ARG A 162 24.71 0.36 17.39
CA ARG A 162 24.84 1.82 17.32
C ARG A 162 26.02 2.18 16.43
N PRO A 163 25.85 3.03 15.40
CA PRO A 163 26.96 3.61 14.67
C PRO A 163 27.88 4.40 15.61
N GLY A 164 29.19 4.37 15.37
CA GLY A 164 30.16 5.13 16.15
C GLY A 164 30.11 6.64 15.88
N HIS A 165 29.65 7.04 14.69
CA HIS A 165 29.52 8.42 14.26
C HIS A 165 28.31 8.57 13.33
N TYR A 166 27.68 9.74 13.36
CA TYR A 166 26.61 10.13 12.45
C TYR A 166 27.10 11.29 11.59
N GLU A 167 26.73 11.28 10.32
CA GLU A 167 27.08 12.31 9.34
C GLU A 167 25.84 13.12 8.96
N ASP A 168 26.06 14.27 8.33
CA ASP A 168 24.97 15.09 7.78
C ASP A 168 24.35 14.36 6.57
N ILE A 169 23.02 14.26 6.54
CA ILE A 169 22.30 13.55 5.47
C ILE A 169 21.71 14.56 4.49
N HIS A 170 22.04 14.44 3.22
CA HIS A 170 21.44 15.22 2.13
C HIS A 170 20.02 14.71 1.82
N MET A 171 19.03 15.61 1.82
CA MET A 171 17.62 15.28 1.59
C MET A 171 16.97 16.24 0.58
N PRO A 172 16.07 15.75 -0.29
CA PRO A 172 15.32 16.60 -1.19
C PRO A 172 14.25 17.40 -0.44
N ARG A 173 13.97 18.63 -0.89
CA ARG A 173 12.87 19.45 -0.39
C ARG A 173 11.54 19.05 -1.03
N ASN A 174 10.45 19.26 -0.27
CA ASN A 174 9.10 19.13 -0.80
C ASN A 174 8.82 20.22 -1.85
N THR A 175 8.08 19.86 -2.91
CA THR A 175 7.65 20.80 -3.94
C THR A 175 6.19 20.57 -4.33
N ALA A 176 5.44 21.64 -4.53
CA ALA A 176 4.06 21.58 -5.02
C ALA A 176 3.97 21.44 -6.54
N SER A 177 5.09 21.53 -7.26
CA SER A 177 5.12 21.56 -8.74
C SER A 177 4.38 20.38 -9.38
N GLY A 178 4.53 19.18 -8.81
CA GLY A 178 3.82 17.98 -9.31
C GLY A 178 2.29 18.08 -9.18
N VAL A 179 1.78 18.65 -8.08
CA VAL A 179 0.34 18.87 -7.87
C VAL A 179 -0.18 19.92 -8.85
N VAL A 180 0.55 21.02 -9.03
CA VAL A 180 0.19 22.08 -9.97
C VAL A 180 0.15 21.55 -11.42
N ILE A 181 1.15 20.78 -11.84
CA ILE A 181 1.17 20.12 -13.15
C ILE A 181 -0.04 19.18 -13.29
N SER A 182 -0.38 18.43 -12.24
CA SER A 182 -1.52 17.50 -12.26
C SER A 182 -2.86 18.24 -12.42
N VAL A 183 -3.02 19.40 -11.79
CA VAL A 183 -4.22 20.24 -11.95
C VAL A 183 -4.32 20.79 -13.37
N PHE A 184 -3.23 21.33 -13.94
CA PHE A 184 -3.25 21.79 -15.33
C PHE A 184 -3.47 20.65 -16.33
N SER A 185 -2.91 19.46 -16.06
CA SER A 185 -3.13 18.26 -16.87
C SER A 185 -4.60 17.81 -16.80
N LEU A 186 -5.24 17.91 -15.63
CA LEU A 186 -6.67 17.63 -15.47
C LEU A 186 -7.51 18.60 -16.31
N VAL A 187 -7.22 19.90 -16.23
CA VAL A 187 -7.90 20.94 -17.03
C VAL A 187 -7.71 20.68 -18.53
N LEU A 188 -6.48 20.37 -18.96
CA LEU A 188 -6.15 20.04 -20.34
C LEU A 188 -6.97 18.83 -20.83
N CYS A 189 -6.90 17.71 -20.12
CA CYS A 189 -7.60 16.48 -20.50
C CYS A 189 -9.11 16.66 -20.51
N PHE A 190 -9.67 17.35 -19.51
CA PHE A 190 -11.09 17.67 -19.48
C PHE A 190 -11.49 18.53 -20.68
N ALA A 191 -10.74 19.61 -20.96
CA ALA A 191 -11.01 20.49 -22.08
C ALA A 191 -10.94 19.78 -23.44
N LEU A 192 -9.99 18.85 -23.62
CA LEU A 192 -9.88 18.05 -24.84
C LEU A 192 -11.09 17.13 -25.05
N VAL A 193 -11.58 16.48 -23.99
CA VAL A 193 -12.78 15.62 -24.04
C VAL A 193 -14.02 16.39 -24.49
N TRP A 194 -14.16 17.65 -24.04
CA TRP A 194 -15.31 18.51 -24.33
C TRP A 194 -15.07 19.49 -25.49
N HIS A 195 -14.00 19.31 -26.27
CA HIS A 195 -13.63 20.19 -27.39
C HIS A 195 -13.51 21.68 -27.03
N MET A 196 -13.16 22.00 -25.78
CA MET A 196 -12.95 23.35 -25.27
C MET A 196 -11.52 23.84 -25.59
N TRP A 197 -11.24 24.09 -26.87
CA TRP A 197 -9.86 24.32 -27.37
C TRP A 197 -9.10 25.44 -26.66
N ALA A 198 -9.76 26.56 -26.36
CA ALA A 198 -9.12 27.66 -25.62
C ALA A 198 -8.63 27.21 -24.23
N LEU A 199 -9.47 26.45 -23.50
CA LEU A 199 -9.13 25.92 -22.18
C LEU A 199 -8.05 24.83 -22.26
N ALA A 200 -8.06 24.03 -23.34
CA ALA A 200 -7.01 23.05 -23.60
C ALA A 200 -5.64 23.73 -23.80
N VAL A 201 -5.59 24.82 -24.57
CA VAL A 201 -4.36 25.62 -24.73
C VAL A 201 -3.89 26.17 -23.39
N VAL A 202 -4.79 26.69 -22.55
CA VAL A 202 -4.44 27.16 -21.19
C VAL A 202 -3.86 26.03 -20.33
N GLY A 203 -4.48 24.85 -20.33
CA GLY A 203 -3.98 23.68 -19.60
C GLY A 203 -2.58 23.26 -20.07
N LEU A 204 -2.36 23.18 -21.38
CA LEU A 204 -1.06 22.83 -21.96
C LEU A 204 0.02 23.85 -21.61
N VAL A 205 -0.28 25.14 -21.77
CA VAL A 205 0.64 26.23 -21.40
C VAL A 205 0.96 26.18 -19.91
N GLY A 206 -0.04 25.91 -19.05
CA GLY A 206 0.15 25.78 -17.61
C GLY A 206 1.10 24.63 -17.21
N VAL A 207 0.97 23.46 -17.86
CA VAL A 207 1.89 22.33 -17.67
C VAL A 207 3.32 22.72 -18.08
N ILE A 208 3.50 23.24 -19.30
CA ILE A 208 4.82 23.61 -19.83
C ILE A 208 5.47 24.70 -18.98
N ALA A 209 4.71 25.76 -18.65
CA ALA A 209 5.22 26.88 -17.86
C ALA A 209 5.66 26.42 -16.46
N THR A 210 4.86 25.58 -15.78
CA THR A 210 5.22 25.07 -14.46
C THR A 210 6.46 24.18 -14.51
N PHE A 211 6.58 23.33 -15.54
CA PHE A 211 7.77 22.51 -15.74
C PHE A 211 9.03 23.37 -15.96
N VAL A 212 8.94 24.38 -16.84
CA VAL A 212 10.05 25.30 -17.09
C VAL A 212 10.42 26.02 -15.80
N LEU A 213 9.47 26.62 -15.08
CA LEU A 213 9.75 27.31 -13.82
C LEU A 213 10.43 26.39 -12.79
N ARG A 214 10.00 25.14 -12.67
CA ARG A 214 10.63 24.17 -11.77
C ARG A 214 12.05 23.79 -12.20
N SER A 215 12.34 23.75 -13.51
CA SER A 215 13.70 23.44 -14.00
C SER A 215 14.75 24.51 -13.66
N TYR A 216 14.32 25.76 -13.41
CA TYR A 216 15.20 26.85 -13.00
C TYR A 216 15.38 26.97 -11.48
N ASP A 217 14.59 26.23 -10.71
CA ASP A 217 14.68 26.23 -9.26
C ASP A 217 15.94 25.50 -8.78
N ARG A 218 16.77 26.18 -7.99
CA ARG A 218 18.04 25.64 -7.46
C ARG A 218 17.96 25.26 -5.99
N ASP A 219 16.93 25.69 -5.27
CA ASP A 219 16.75 25.33 -3.85
C ASP A 219 15.94 24.03 -3.75
N VAL A 220 16.56 22.93 -4.18
CA VAL A 220 15.90 21.61 -4.31
C VAL A 220 16.22 20.67 -3.16
N ASP A 221 17.20 20.99 -2.34
CA ASP A 221 17.77 20.10 -1.34
C ASP A 221 18.18 20.84 -0.06
N TYR A 222 18.44 20.06 0.99
CA TYR A 222 18.93 20.55 2.27
C TYR A 222 19.72 19.44 2.98
N TYR A 223 20.48 19.81 4.01
CA TYR A 223 21.18 18.87 4.86
C TYR A 223 20.51 18.75 6.22
N VAL A 224 20.34 17.51 6.68
CA VAL A 224 19.89 17.17 8.02
C VAL A 224 21.13 17.04 8.89
N PRO A 225 21.29 17.87 9.94
CA PRO A 225 22.49 17.82 10.78
C PRO A 225 22.65 16.49 11.51
N ALA A 226 23.88 16.00 11.64
CA ALA A 226 24.22 14.78 12.36
C ALA A 226 23.69 14.76 13.81
N ALA A 227 23.60 15.93 14.46
CA ALA A 227 23.02 16.07 15.79
C ALA A 227 21.53 15.71 15.84
N GLU A 228 20.78 16.04 14.79
CA GLU A 228 19.36 15.69 14.68
C GLU A 228 19.18 14.20 14.39
N VAL A 229 19.97 13.65 13.47
CA VAL A 229 20.00 12.21 13.17
C VAL A 229 20.29 11.42 14.45
N LYS A 230 21.34 11.79 15.19
CA LYS A 230 21.70 11.17 16.47
C LYS A 230 20.55 11.17 17.47
N ARG A 231 19.84 12.31 17.61
CA ARG A 231 18.70 12.43 18.53
C ARG A 231 17.56 11.48 18.17
N ILE A 232 17.26 11.31 16.88
CA ILE A 232 16.19 10.43 16.40
C ILE A 232 16.57 8.96 16.63
N GLU A 233 17.80 8.57 16.27
CA GLU A 233 18.29 7.20 16.45
C GLU A 233 18.40 6.81 17.92
N GLU A 234 18.87 7.71 18.80
CA GLU A 234 18.96 7.45 20.23
C GLU A 234 17.57 7.24 20.87
N ALA A 235 16.55 7.96 20.40
CA ALA A 235 15.18 7.75 20.86
C ALA A 235 14.64 6.36 20.48
N HIS A 236 14.94 5.89 19.26
CA HIS A 236 14.56 4.55 18.83
C HIS A 236 15.30 3.46 19.62
N VAL A 237 16.60 3.61 19.83
CA VAL A 237 17.37 2.64 20.62
C VAL A 237 16.93 2.60 22.08
N ALA A 238 16.58 3.75 22.68
CA ALA A 238 16.00 3.80 24.02
C ALA A 238 14.67 3.04 24.09
N GLN A 239 13.82 3.17 23.06
CA GLN A 239 12.58 2.41 22.94
C GLN A 239 12.85 0.89 22.86
N LEU A 240 13.83 0.46 22.07
CA LEU A 240 14.24 -0.94 21.95
C LEU A 240 14.74 -1.52 23.28
N GLN A 241 15.53 -0.75 24.04
CA GLN A 241 16.04 -1.17 25.34
C GLN A 241 14.93 -1.30 26.39
N GLY A 242 13.96 -0.39 26.37
CA GLY A 242 12.79 -0.45 27.26
C GLY A 242 11.82 -1.61 26.97
N VAL A 243 11.94 -2.28 25.82
CA VAL A 243 11.20 -3.53 25.51
C VAL A 243 11.95 -4.78 25.97
N LYS A 244 13.29 -4.71 26.08
CA LYS A 244 14.13 -5.84 26.51
C LYS A 244 14.30 -5.95 28.04
N ALA A 245 13.98 -4.88 28.78
CA ALA A 245 13.98 -4.84 30.25
C ALA A 245 12.63 -5.30 30.81
#